data_AF-A0A454AP17-F1
#
_entry.id   AF-A0A454AP17-F1
#
_cell.length_a   1.000
_cell.length_b   1.000
_cell.length_c   1.000
_cell.angle_alpha   90.00
_cell.angle_beta   90.00
_cell.angle_gamma   90.00
#
_symmetry.space_group_name_H-M   'P 1'
#
loop_
_entity.id
_entity.type
_entity.pdbx_description
1 polymer ?
#
loop_
_entity_poly.entity_id
_entity_poly.type
_entity_poly.pdbx_seq_one_letter_code
_entity_poly.pdbx_strand_id
1 'polypeptide(L)'
;MKRISNRILTFGTITAFAVSPVFVAAAMTKGKKPESEQLKALRFEKHELVKPIDKKVNEDNVLKNQTKELEKKIEAMQNESGPKIKKIEEQIEATKKEISKLNSEATSLEKELDAAKKMLDLYEGMRNFVDKKLELDSETIEFNKEDEDDVEKIYEKYEAAKSKYDELKEKVNKIKSTKDQKQEEIKSLEKDKQDILDKIESLKSEMNEIKKKFQSTQKK
;
A
#
# COMPACT_ATOMS: atom_id res chain seq x y z
N MET A 1 22.92 38.12 77.71
CA MET A 1 21.94 37.08 78.16
C MET A 1 21.50 36.25 76.94
N LYS A 2 21.50 34.91 77.09
CA LYS A 2 20.68 33.81 76.46
C LYS A 2 20.51 33.78 74.91
N ARG A 3 20.99 32.79 74.14
CA ARG A 3 20.78 31.30 74.02
C ARG A 3 19.52 30.84 73.24
N ILE A 4 19.80 30.18 72.10
CA ILE A 4 19.27 28.91 71.49
C ILE A 4 17.76 28.73 71.26
N SER A 5 17.37 28.31 70.03
CA SER A 5 16.59 27.07 69.67
C SER A 5 15.87 27.20 68.30
N ASN A 6 16.14 26.30 67.34
CA ASN A 6 15.40 25.09 66.90
C ASN A 6 14.37 25.32 65.76
N ARG A 7 14.49 24.55 64.66
CA ARG A 7 13.52 23.50 64.29
C ARG A 7 13.95 22.68 63.06
N ILE A 8 13.87 21.37 63.27
CA ILE A 8 14.09 20.21 62.40
C ILE A 8 12.88 20.05 61.45
N LEU A 9 13.14 19.73 60.18
CA LEU A 9 12.13 19.32 59.19
C LEU A 9 12.08 17.80 59.10
N THR A 10 10.88 17.25 59.26
CA THR A 10 10.52 15.83 59.28
C THR A 10 10.41 15.24 57.87
N PHE A 11 11.08 14.11 57.61
CA PHE A 11 10.76 13.20 56.50
C PHE A 11 9.97 12.00 57.02
N GLY A 12 8.79 11.78 56.43
CA GLY A 12 7.91 10.66 56.72
C GLY A 12 8.21 9.42 55.87
N THR A 13 8.05 8.28 56.54
CA THR A 13 7.63 6.96 56.04
C THR A 13 8.53 6.21 55.04
N ILE A 14 9.38 5.34 55.59
CA ILE A 14 9.93 4.16 54.89
C ILE A 14 8.94 3.00 55.07
N THR A 15 8.45 2.47 53.96
CA THR A 15 7.67 1.23 53.86
C THR A 15 8.54 0.05 54.30
N ALA A 16 8.05 -0.71 55.27
CA ALA A 16 8.71 -1.89 55.81
C ALA A 16 8.73 -3.03 54.79
N PHE A 17 9.92 -3.50 54.43
CA PHE A 17 10.08 -4.80 53.77
C PHE A 17 9.92 -5.90 54.82
N ALA A 18 8.92 -6.75 54.63
CA ALA A 18 8.75 -7.98 55.38
C ALA A 18 9.93 -8.91 55.09
N VAL A 19 10.85 -9.03 56.05
CA VAL A 19 11.92 -10.02 56.04
C VAL A 19 11.32 -11.37 56.42
N SER A 20 11.48 -12.36 55.55
CA SER A 20 11.06 -13.75 55.78
C SER A 20 11.59 -14.29 57.13
N PRO A 21 10.78 -14.99 57.95
CA PRO A 21 11.15 -15.43 59.31
C PRO A 21 12.35 -16.38 59.39
N VAL A 22 12.84 -16.91 58.26
CA VAL A 22 13.98 -17.83 58.22
C VAL A 22 15.30 -17.12 58.62
N PHE A 23 15.34 -15.79 58.64
CA PHE A 23 16.54 -15.01 59.01
C PHE A 23 16.67 -14.70 60.51
N VAL A 24 15.69 -14.98 61.36
CA VAL A 24 15.74 -14.58 62.80
C VAL A 24 16.37 -15.65 63.70
N ALA A 25 16.53 -16.90 63.25
CA ALA A 25 17.07 -17.98 64.08
C ALA A 25 18.62 -18.06 64.16
N ALA A 26 19.36 -17.23 63.41
CA ALA A 26 20.82 -17.34 63.29
C ALA A 26 21.64 -16.35 64.16
N ALA A 27 21.00 -15.58 65.05
CA ALA A 27 21.68 -14.55 65.85
C ALA A 27 22.05 -14.96 67.29
N MET A 28 21.72 -16.18 67.73
CA MET A 28 21.87 -16.61 69.13
C MET A 28 22.71 -17.88 69.29
N THR A 29 23.80 -18.06 68.55
CA THR A 29 24.91 -18.94 68.99
C THR A 29 26.25 -18.37 68.51
N LYS A 30 27.10 -17.95 69.46
CA LYS A 30 28.49 -17.57 69.23
C LYS A 30 29.30 -18.83 68.90
N GLY A 31 29.31 -19.21 67.64
CA GLY A 31 30.32 -20.07 67.04
C GLY A 31 30.60 -19.53 65.65
N LYS A 32 31.80 -18.99 65.40
CA LYS A 32 32.23 -18.74 64.03
C LYS A 32 32.11 -20.09 63.31
N LYS A 33 31.17 -20.21 62.36
CA LYS A 33 31.15 -21.36 61.44
C LYS A 33 32.58 -21.49 60.89
N PRO A 34 33.18 -22.69 60.91
CA PRO A 34 34.54 -22.86 60.42
C PRO A 34 34.58 -22.34 58.98
N GLU A 35 35.62 -21.61 58.59
CA GLU A 35 35.74 -20.99 57.25
C GLU A 35 35.35 -21.94 56.11
N SER A 36 35.58 -23.25 56.30
CA SER A 36 35.16 -24.33 55.40
C SER A 36 33.65 -24.41 55.09
N GLU A 37 32.75 -24.08 56.02
CA GLU A 37 31.30 -24.08 55.79
C GLU A 37 30.84 -22.83 55.03
N GLN A 38 31.44 -21.67 55.32
CA GLN A 38 31.19 -20.44 54.58
C GLN A 38 31.68 -20.57 53.13
N LEU A 39 32.84 -21.21 52.93
CA LEU A 39 33.38 -21.51 51.60
C LEU A 39 32.51 -22.49 50.82
N LYS A 40 31.92 -23.49 51.48
CA LYS A 40 30.95 -24.41 50.86
C LYS A 40 29.65 -23.69 50.46
N ALA A 41 29.12 -22.81 51.31
CA ALA A 41 27.93 -22.02 51.00
C ALA A 41 28.17 -21.09 49.80
N LEU A 42 29.29 -20.38 49.76
CA LEU A 42 29.69 -19.53 48.63
C LEU A 42 29.89 -20.31 47.32
N ARG A 43 30.44 -21.53 47.39
CA ARG A 43 30.56 -22.41 46.21
C ARG A 43 29.19 -22.86 45.70
N PHE A 44 28.26 -23.13 46.60
CA PHE A 44 26.89 -23.51 46.24
C PHE A 44 26.15 -22.32 45.60
N GLU A 45 26.24 -21.14 46.21
CA GLU A 45 25.69 -19.89 45.68
C GLU A 45 26.27 -19.56 44.30
N LYS A 46 27.59 -19.67 44.12
CA LYS A 46 28.25 -19.52 42.81
C LYS A 46 27.68 -20.50 41.79
N HIS A 47 27.52 -21.77 42.16
CA HIS A 47 27.00 -22.80 41.26
C HIS A 47 25.52 -22.57 40.89
N GLU A 48 24.71 -22.05 41.82
CA GLU A 48 23.33 -21.63 41.56
C GLU A 48 23.24 -20.41 40.64
N LEU A 49 24.22 -19.50 40.68
CA LEU A 49 24.30 -18.33 39.80
C LEU A 49 24.85 -18.67 38.40
N VAL A 50 25.73 -19.66 38.27
CA VAL A 50 26.30 -20.07 36.97
C VAL A 50 25.22 -20.59 36.02
N LYS A 51 24.29 -21.42 36.49
CA LYS A 51 23.21 -21.97 35.65
C LYS A 51 22.33 -20.91 34.95
N PRO A 52 21.77 -19.90 35.65
CA PRO A 52 21.00 -18.84 35.02
C PRO A 52 21.86 -17.92 34.14
N ILE A 53 23.14 -17.72 34.45
CA ILE A 53 24.07 -17.00 33.58
C ILE A 53 24.25 -17.76 32.25
N ASP A 54 24.58 -19.05 32.30
CA ASP A 54 24.75 -19.88 31.10
C ASP A 54 23.49 -19.90 30.24
N LYS A 55 22.31 -19.94 30.88
CA LYS A 55 21.03 -19.82 30.19
C LYS A 55 20.86 -18.48 29.48
N LYS A 56 21.11 -17.36 30.17
CA LYS A 56 21.04 -16.01 29.56
C LYS A 56 22.04 -15.84 28.42
N VAL A 57 23.28 -16.34 28.58
CA VAL A 57 24.31 -16.29 27.53
C VAL A 57 23.87 -17.06 26.28
N ASN A 58 23.23 -18.21 26.45
CA ASN A 58 22.67 -18.96 25.33
C ASN A 58 21.51 -18.21 24.65
N GLU A 59 20.58 -17.63 25.41
CA GLU A 59 19.49 -16.81 24.88
C GLU A 59 20.00 -15.60 24.09
N ASP A 60 21.01 -14.89 24.61
CA ASP A 60 21.63 -13.75 23.94
C ASP A 60 22.32 -14.16 22.63
N ASN A 61 23.01 -15.31 22.61
CA ASN A 61 23.63 -15.83 21.39
C ASN A 61 22.58 -16.17 20.33
N VAL A 62 21.45 -16.77 20.73
CA VAL A 62 20.33 -17.07 19.81
C VAL A 62 19.75 -15.77 19.23
N LEU A 63 19.42 -14.79 20.07
CA LEU A 63 18.86 -13.51 19.63
C LEU A 63 19.82 -12.74 18.72
N LYS A 64 21.12 -12.79 19.01
CA LYS A 64 22.17 -12.17 18.19
C LYS A 64 22.27 -12.80 16.80
N ASN A 65 22.18 -14.13 16.72
CA ASN A 65 22.18 -14.84 15.44
C ASN A 65 20.92 -14.54 14.63
N GLN A 66 19.75 -14.57 15.27
CA GLN A 66 18.47 -14.20 14.62
C GLN A 66 18.49 -12.77 14.08
N THR A 67 19.06 -11.83 14.84
CA THR A 67 19.19 -10.43 14.39
C THR A 67 20.06 -10.31 13.14
N LYS A 68 21.23 -10.98 13.12
CA LYS A 68 22.13 -10.98 11.96
C LYS A 68 21.48 -11.61 10.72
N GLU A 69 20.73 -12.69 10.90
CA GLU A 69 20.02 -13.34 9.80
C GLU A 69 18.92 -12.44 9.22
N LEU A 70 18.14 -11.77 10.08
CA LEU A 70 17.13 -10.81 9.63
C LEU A 70 17.74 -9.59 8.95
N GLU A 71 18.85 -9.05 9.47
CA GLU A 71 19.57 -7.94 8.83
C GLU A 71 20.00 -8.31 7.41
N LYS A 72 20.59 -9.51 7.22
CA LYS A 72 20.92 -10.02 5.88
C LYS A 72 19.71 -10.20 4.98
N LYS A 73 18.60 -10.73 5.51
CA LYS A 73 17.35 -10.90 4.75
C LYS A 73 16.76 -9.57 4.31
N ILE A 74 16.75 -8.58 5.20
CA ILE A 74 16.27 -7.22 4.89
C ILE A 74 17.16 -6.58 3.81
N GLU A 75 18.48 -6.65 3.96
CA GLU A 75 19.42 -6.10 2.98
C GLU A 75 19.26 -6.76 1.60
N ALA A 76 19.20 -8.09 1.56
CA ALA A 76 18.95 -8.83 0.31
C ALA A 76 17.61 -8.45 -0.32
N MET A 77 16.54 -8.38 0.48
CA MET A 77 15.22 -7.99 0.00
C MET A 77 15.20 -6.55 -0.52
N GLN A 78 15.88 -5.61 0.15
CA GLN A 78 15.98 -4.22 -0.29
C GLN A 78 16.77 -4.07 -1.60
N ASN A 79 17.89 -4.78 -1.72
CA ASN A 79 18.72 -4.78 -2.92
C ASN A 79 17.99 -5.40 -4.12
N GLU A 80 17.19 -6.45 -3.91
CA GLU A 80 16.39 -7.06 -4.96
C GLU A 80 15.15 -6.22 -5.32
N SER A 81 14.51 -5.62 -4.30
CA SER A 81 13.25 -4.90 -4.45
C SER A 81 13.42 -3.48 -5.00
N GLY A 82 14.52 -2.80 -4.69
CA GLY A 82 14.77 -1.44 -5.16
C GLY A 82 14.68 -1.30 -6.69
N PRO A 83 15.39 -2.13 -7.48
CA PRO A 83 15.28 -2.14 -8.94
C PRO A 83 13.88 -2.50 -9.43
N LYS A 84 13.18 -3.44 -8.76
CA LYS A 84 11.81 -3.83 -9.12
C LYS A 84 10.83 -2.67 -8.93
N ILE A 85 10.90 -1.98 -7.79
CA ILE A 85 10.06 -0.80 -7.50
C ILE A 85 10.34 0.28 -8.53
N LYS A 86 11.61 0.57 -8.84
CA LYS A 86 11.97 1.57 -9.85
C LYS A 86 11.39 1.21 -11.22
N LYS A 87 11.49 -0.05 -11.63
CA LYS A 87 10.90 -0.53 -12.90
C LYS A 87 9.38 -0.39 -12.91
N ILE A 88 8.71 -0.71 -11.80
CA ILE A 88 7.26 -0.52 -11.64
C ILE A 88 6.90 0.98 -11.78
N GLU A 89 7.64 1.87 -11.13
CA GLU A 89 7.43 3.31 -11.22
C GLU A 89 7.59 3.85 -12.64
N GLU A 90 8.62 3.39 -13.36
CA GLU A 90 8.85 3.73 -14.76
C GLU A 90 7.71 3.23 -15.67
N GLN A 91 7.20 2.01 -15.43
CA GLN A 91 6.06 1.45 -16.16
C GLN A 91 4.76 2.20 -15.89
N ILE A 92 4.50 2.57 -14.63
CA ILE A 92 3.35 3.41 -14.26
C ILE A 92 3.42 4.76 -14.98
N GLU A 93 4.58 5.41 -14.98
CA GLU A 93 4.75 6.71 -15.63
C GLU A 93 4.58 6.64 -17.15
N ALA A 94 5.13 5.60 -17.79
CA ALA A 94 4.92 5.36 -19.22
C ALA A 94 3.42 5.15 -19.53
N THR A 95 2.74 4.33 -18.74
CA THR A 95 1.30 4.05 -18.91
C THR A 95 0.45 5.30 -18.69
N LYS A 96 0.80 6.16 -17.72
CA LYS A 96 0.13 7.45 -17.50
C LYS A 96 0.26 8.40 -18.69
N LYS A 97 1.43 8.44 -19.33
CA LYS A 97 1.65 9.22 -20.56
C LYS A 97 0.79 8.70 -21.71
N GLU A 98 0.71 7.38 -21.87
CA GLU A 98 -0.15 6.75 -22.88
C GLU A 98 -1.64 7.05 -22.64
N ILE A 99 -2.12 6.95 -21.40
CA ILE A 99 -3.49 7.35 -21.04
C ILE A 99 -3.74 8.82 -21.38
N SER A 100 -2.76 9.69 -21.14
CA SER A 100 -2.88 11.13 -21.47
C SER A 100 -3.01 11.34 -22.98
N LYS A 101 -2.24 10.61 -23.78
CA LYS A 101 -2.37 10.62 -25.25
C LYS A 101 -3.73 10.10 -25.71
N LEU A 102 -4.17 8.95 -25.17
CA LEU A 102 -5.49 8.38 -25.46
C LEU A 102 -6.64 9.34 -25.08
N ASN A 103 -6.51 10.10 -23.99
CA ASN A 103 -7.49 11.12 -23.63
C ASN A 103 -7.55 12.25 -24.67
N SER A 104 -6.40 12.75 -25.13
CA SER A 104 -6.39 13.77 -26.19
C SER A 104 -7.01 13.26 -27.49
N GLU A 105 -6.74 12.01 -27.86
CA GLU A 105 -7.32 11.38 -29.04
C GLU A 105 -8.84 11.17 -28.89
N ALA A 106 -9.29 10.66 -27.74
CA ALA A 106 -10.71 10.48 -27.43
C ALA A 106 -11.46 11.81 -27.51
N THR A 107 -10.93 12.89 -26.92
CA THR A 107 -11.59 14.20 -26.96
C THR A 107 -11.66 14.79 -28.37
N SER A 108 -10.67 14.51 -29.23
CA SER A 108 -10.74 14.89 -30.65
C SER A 108 -11.82 14.09 -31.38
N LEU A 109 -11.81 12.77 -31.22
CA LEU A 109 -12.78 11.89 -31.87
C LEU A 109 -14.22 12.12 -31.37
N GLU A 110 -14.41 12.47 -30.10
CA GLU A 110 -15.74 12.82 -29.57
C GLU A 110 -16.30 14.10 -30.22
N LYS A 111 -15.44 15.08 -30.54
CA LYS A 111 -15.86 16.26 -31.31
C LYS A 111 -16.22 15.90 -32.75
N GLU A 112 -15.42 15.04 -33.38
CA GLU A 112 -15.73 14.54 -34.73
C GLU A 112 -17.03 13.73 -34.76
N LEU A 113 -17.27 12.92 -33.73
CA LEU A 113 -18.47 12.13 -33.56
C LEU A 113 -19.71 13.02 -33.38
N ASP A 114 -19.61 14.09 -32.59
CA ASP A 114 -20.69 15.08 -32.43
C ASP A 114 -21.00 15.79 -33.76
N ALA A 115 -19.97 16.19 -34.50
CA ALA A 115 -20.14 16.77 -35.83
C ALA A 115 -20.77 15.78 -36.82
N ALA A 116 -20.32 14.52 -36.83
CA ALA A 116 -20.89 13.47 -37.66
C ALA A 116 -22.35 13.18 -37.31
N LYS A 117 -22.68 13.17 -36.01
CA LYS A 117 -24.06 13.01 -35.54
C LYS A 117 -24.97 14.12 -36.05
N LYS A 118 -24.53 15.39 -35.96
CA LYS A 118 -25.30 16.53 -36.49
C LYS A 118 -25.55 16.42 -38.00
N MET A 119 -24.56 15.95 -38.75
CA MET A 119 -24.71 15.71 -40.20
C MET A 119 -25.67 14.56 -40.49
N LEU A 120 -25.59 13.48 -39.70
CA LEU A 120 -26.51 12.35 -39.80
C LEU A 120 -27.96 12.79 -39.53
N ASP A 121 -28.19 13.52 -38.43
CA ASP A 121 -29.51 14.05 -38.05
C ASP A 121 -30.07 14.97 -39.16
N LEU A 122 -29.21 15.77 -39.80
CA LEU A 122 -29.59 16.65 -40.91
C LEU A 122 -30.03 15.84 -42.15
N TYR A 123 -29.25 14.85 -42.56
CA TYR A 123 -29.60 14.01 -43.71
C TYR A 123 -30.81 13.12 -43.43
N GLU A 124 -30.99 12.66 -42.18
CA GLU A 124 -32.19 11.96 -41.75
C GLU A 124 -33.43 12.86 -41.87
N GLY A 125 -33.32 14.12 -41.45
CA GLY A 125 -34.39 15.12 -41.64
C GLY A 125 -34.73 15.36 -43.11
N MET A 126 -33.72 15.50 -43.98
CA MET A 126 -33.93 15.65 -45.43
C MET A 126 -34.60 14.42 -46.04
N ARG A 127 -34.14 13.23 -45.66
CA ARG A 127 -34.72 11.95 -46.11
C ARG A 127 -36.19 11.83 -45.70
N ASN A 128 -36.51 12.07 -44.43
CA ASN A 128 -37.89 12.02 -43.93
C ASN A 128 -38.81 13.04 -44.63
N PHE A 129 -38.28 14.22 -44.96
CA PHE A 129 -39.02 15.22 -45.73
C PHE A 129 -39.30 14.74 -47.16
N VAL A 130 -38.30 14.15 -47.82
CA VAL A 130 -38.43 13.55 -49.16
C VAL A 130 -39.45 12.40 -49.15
N ASP A 131 -39.36 11.49 -48.17
CA ASP A 131 -40.28 10.35 -48.04
C ASP A 131 -41.73 10.84 -47.89
N LYS A 132 -41.95 11.86 -47.05
CA LYS A 132 -43.27 12.47 -46.87
C LYS A 132 -43.77 13.20 -48.11
N LYS A 133 -42.88 13.85 -48.87
CA LYS A 133 -43.23 14.51 -50.14
C LYS A 133 -43.63 13.48 -51.20
N LEU A 134 -42.87 12.39 -51.33
CA LEU A 134 -43.20 11.27 -52.23
C LEU A 134 -44.56 10.64 -51.90
N GLU A 135 -44.87 10.46 -50.62
CA GLU A 135 -46.19 9.98 -50.19
C GLU A 135 -47.33 10.91 -50.65
N LEU A 136 -47.17 12.22 -50.50
CA LEU A 136 -48.18 13.23 -50.90
C LEU A 136 -48.30 13.41 -52.42
N ASP A 137 -47.18 13.40 -53.15
CA ASP A 137 -47.16 13.65 -54.59
C ASP A 137 -47.62 12.42 -55.41
N SER A 138 -47.58 11.22 -54.82
CA SER A 138 -48.17 10.00 -55.41
C SER A 138 -49.68 10.11 -55.69
N GLU A 139 -50.37 11.10 -55.09
CA GLU A 139 -51.77 11.42 -55.37
C GLU A 139 -51.97 12.45 -56.51
N THR A 140 -50.93 13.16 -57.00
CA THR A 140 -51.17 14.31 -57.91
C THR A 140 -50.14 14.66 -59.00
N ILE A 141 -48.86 14.23 -59.01
CA ILE A 141 -47.86 14.73 -60.00
C ILE A 141 -46.81 13.67 -60.44
N GLU A 142 -46.42 13.66 -61.74
CA GLU A 142 -45.25 12.94 -62.28
C GLU A 142 -43.92 13.57 -61.83
N PHE A 143 -43.03 12.80 -61.21
CA PHE A 143 -41.67 13.24 -60.84
C PHE A 143 -40.84 13.48 -62.11
N ASN A 144 -40.15 14.62 -62.18
CA ASN A 144 -39.14 14.85 -63.23
C ASN A 144 -37.83 14.15 -62.81
N LYS A 145 -37.03 13.69 -63.79
CA LYS A 145 -35.74 13.01 -63.55
C LYS A 145 -34.79 13.75 -62.60
N GLU A 146 -34.84 15.07 -62.60
CA GLU A 146 -33.99 15.92 -61.75
C GLU A 146 -34.35 15.79 -60.25
N ASP A 147 -35.63 15.56 -59.94
CA ASP A 147 -36.08 15.30 -58.57
C ASP A 147 -35.67 13.88 -58.12
N GLU A 148 -35.71 12.87 -59.00
CA GLU A 148 -35.25 11.49 -58.69
C GLU A 148 -33.74 11.46 -58.36
N ASP A 149 -32.90 12.14 -59.15
CA ASP A 149 -31.46 12.25 -58.92
C ASP A 149 -31.13 12.90 -57.57
N ASP A 150 -31.93 13.88 -57.14
CA ASP A 150 -31.71 14.58 -55.86
C ASP A 150 -32.15 13.74 -54.66
N VAL A 151 -33.21 12.93 -54.80
CA VAL A 151 -33.59 11.91 -53.81
C VAL A 151 -32.47 10.89 -53.62
N GLU A 152 -31.94 10.32 -54.71
CA GLU A 152 -30.87 9.33 -54.64
C GLU A 152 -29.62 9.89 -53.93
N LYS A 153 -29.21 11.12 -54.26
CA LYS A 153 -28.09 11.80 -53.58
C LYS A 153 -28.33 12.01 -52.08
N ILE A 154 -29.56 12.27 -51.64
CA ILE A 154 -29.89 12.42 -50.21
C ILE A 154 -29.72 11.09 -49.48
N TYR A 155 -30.19 10.00 -50.08
CA TYR A 155 -30.04 8.65 -49.55
C TYR A 155 -28.56 8.23 -49.47
N GLU A 156 -27.77 8.47 -50.52
CA GLU A 156 -26.33 8.20 -50.53
C GLU A 156 -25.59 8.98 -49.42
N LYS A 157 -25.91 10.27 -49.27
CA LYS A 157 -25.30 11.11 -48.22
C LYS A 157 -25.68 10.66 -46.82
N TYR A 158 -26.92 10.21 -46.62
CA TYR A 158 -27.38 9.64 -45.36
C TYR A 158 -26.58 8.37 -45.00
N GLU A 159 -26.49 7.41 -45.92
CA GLU A 159 -25.76 6.16 -45.67
C GLU A 159 -24.25 6.41 -45.45
N ALA A 160 -23.65 7.33 -46.21
CA ALA A 160 -22.26 7.74 -46.00
C ALA A 160 -22.05 8.41 -44.62
N ALA A 161 -22.95 9.29 -44.19
CA ALA A 161 -22.90 9.93 -42.88
C ALA A 161 -23.08 8.92 -41.74
N LYS A 162 -23.99 7.95 -41.92
CA LYS A 162 -24.25 6.88 -40.96
C LYS A 162 -23.04 5.97 -40.79
N SER A 163 -22.45 5.51 -41.89
CA SER A 163 -21.22 4.70 -41.86
C SER A 163 -20.09 5.44 -41.13
N LYS A 164 -19.89 6.72 -41.42
CA LYS A 164 -18.87 7.53 -40.75
C LYS A 164 -19.15 7.70 -39.25
N TYR A 165 -20.40 7.91 -38.86
CA TYR A 165 -20.81 7.99 -37.45
C TYR A 165 -20.52 6.68 -36.71
N ASP A 166 -20.90 5.55 -37.30
CA ASP A 166 -20.69 4.22 -36.70
C ASP A 166 -19.19 3.91 -36.55
N GLU A 167 -18.38 4.19 -37.57
CA GLU A 167 -16.91 4.03 -37.50
C GLU A 167 -16.28 4.88 -36.39
N LEU A 168 -16.67 6.16 -36.27
CA LEU A 168 -16.17 7.05 -35.22
C LEU A 168 -16.59 6.57 -33.83
N LYS A 169 -17.83 6.10 -33.69
CA LYS A 169 -18.36 5.55 -32.45
C LYS A 169 -17.58 4.32 -32.01
N GLU A 170 -17.27 3.41 -32.93
CA GLU A 170 -16.43 2.24 -32.65
C GLU A 170 -15.02 2.64 -32.20
N LYS A 171 -14.38 3.60 -32.89
CA LYS A 171 -13.05 4.11 -32.51
C LYS A 171 -13.04 4.70 -31.10
N VAL A 172 -14.04 5.55 -30.78
CA VAL A 172 -14.20 6.13 -29.43
C VAL A 172 -14.35 5.03 -28.38
N ASN A 173 -15.19 4.03 -28.63
CA ASN A 173 -15.40 2.91 -27.71
C ASN A 173 -14.12 2.09 -27.48
N LYS A 174 -13.36 1.82 -28.55
CA LYS A 174 -12.09 1.09 -28.47
C LYS A 174 -11.05 1.85 -27.64
N ILE A 175 -10.96 3.17 -27.81
CA ILE A 175 -10.04 4.01 -27.02
C ILE A 175 -10.45 4.03 -25.55
N LYS A 176 -11.76 4.16 -25.25
CA LYS A 176 -12.27 4.08 -23.87
C LYS A 176 -11.91 2.75 -23.21
N SER A 177 -12.18 1.64 -23.90
CA SER A 177 -11.82 0.31 -23.41
C SER A 177 -10.31 0.14 -23.18
N THR A 178 -9.47 0.61 -24.11
CA THR A 178 -8.01 0.55 -23.98
C THR A 178 -7.52 1.39 -22.79
N LYS A 179 -8.12 2.57 -22.58
CA LYS A 179 -7.82 3.43 -21.45
C LYS A 179 -8.16 2.74 -20.12
N ASP A 180 -9.33 2.13 -20.02
CA ASP A 180 -9.78 1.44 -18.81
C ASP A 180 -8.84 0.27 -18.47
N GLN A 181 -8.43 -0.52 -19.48
CA GLN A 181 -7.43 -1.58 -19.31
C GLN A 181 -6.10 -1.05 -18.75
N LYS A 182 -5.62 0.07 -19.27
CA LYS A 182 -4.39 0.71 -18.78
C LYS A 182 -4.52 1.27 -17.36
N GLN A 183 -5.72 1.72 -16.98
CA GLN A 183 -5.98 2.14 -15.60
C GLN A 183 -5.94 0.96 -14.63
N GLU A 184 -6.50 -0.19 -15.02
CA GLU A 184 -6.40 -1.42 -14.23
C GLU A 184 -4.96 -1.94 -14.14
N GLU A 185 -4.18 -1.84 -15.22
CA GLU A 185 -2.74 -2.15 -15.22
C GLU A 185 -1.98 -1.30 -14.18
N ILE A 186 -2.23 0.02 -14.13
CA ILE A 186 -1.64 0.90 -13.11
C ILE A 186 -2.02 0.45 -11.70
N LYS A 187 -3.30 0.14 -11.44
CA LYS A 187 -3.74 -0.32 -10.11
C LYS A 187 -3.04 -1.61 -9.69
N SER A 188 -2.88 -2.56 -10.62
CA SER A 188 -2.15 -3.80 -10.37
C SER A 188 -0.69 -3.53 -10.02
N LEU A 189 -0.02 -2.67 -10.78
CA LEU A 189 1.38 -2.29 -10.54
C LEU A 189 1.56 -1.55 -9.19
N GLU A 190 0.62 -0.67 -8.83
CA GLU A 190 0.61 0.01 -7.53
C GLU A 190 0.45 -0.98 -6.37
N LYS A 191 -0.39 -2.00 -6.54
CA LYS A 191 -0.55 -3.09 -5.57
C LYS A 191 0.74 -3.90 -5.43
N ASP A 192 1.35 -4.31 -6.53
CA ASP A 192 2.61 -5.06 -6.51
C ASP A 192 3.73 -4.28 -5.79
N LYS A 193 3.79 -2.97 -6.02
CA LYS A 193 4.71 -2.07 -5.31
C LYS A 193 4.42 -2.07 -3.80
N GLN A 194 3.16 -1.95 -3.41
CA GLN A 194 2.77 -1.92 -1.99
C GLN A 194 3.09 -3.26 -1.30
N ASP A 195 2.79 -4.39 -1.93
CA ASP A 195 3.07 -5.73 -1.39
C ASP A 195 4.57 -5.94 -1.12
N ILE A 196 5.44 -5.36 -1.95
CA ILE A 196 6.89 -5.36 -1.74
C ILE A 196 7.26 -4.53 -0.50
N LEU A 197 6.70 -3.32 -0.38
CA LEU A 197 6.98 -2.42 0.75
C LEU A 197 6.51 -3.03 2.07
N ASP A 198 5.33 -3.64 2.09
CA ASP A 198 4.74 -4.27 3.29
C ASP A 198 5.60 -5.44 3.78
N LYS A 199 6.15 -6.26 2.87
CA LYS A 199 7.08 -7.35 3.22
C LYS A 199 8.36 -6.82 3.88
N ILE A 200 8.90 -5.72 3.36
CA ILE A 200 10.09 -5.07 3.94
C ILE A 200 9.77 -4.54 5.34
N GLU A 201 8.61 -3.90 5.52
CA GLU A 201 8.17 -3.35 6.81
C GLU A 201 7.88 -4.43 7.85
N SER A 202 7.30 -5.55 7.43
CA SER A 202 7.09 -6.74 8.27
C SER A 202 8.42 -7.29 8.81
N LEU A 203 9.41 -7.50 7.94
CA LEU A 203 10.74 -7.97 8.38
C LEU A 203 11.43 -6.98 9.32
N LYS A 204 11.31 -5.67 9.06
CA LYS A 204 11.84 -4.64 9.95
C LYS A 204 11.16 -4.67 11.32
N SER A 205 9.85 -4.92 11.36
CA SER A 205 9.08 -5.03 12.60
C SER A 205 9.52 -6.25 13.41
N GLU A 206 9.66 -7.42 12.78
CA GLU A 206 10.20 -8.63 13.41
C GLU A 206 11.60 -8.39 13.99
N MET A 207 12.48 -7.74 13.23
CA MET A 207 13.82 -7.38 13.70
C MET A 207 13.76 -6.45 14.93
N ASN A 208 12.87 -5.46 14.93
CA ASN A 208 12.70 -4.55 16.06
C ASN A 208 12.20 -5.27 17.32
N GLU A 209 11.30 -6.25 17.18
CA GLU A 209 10.85 -7.07 18.30
C GLU A 209 11.98 -7.90 18.90
N ILE A 210 12.81 -8.52 18.05
CA ILE A 210 13.98 -9.27 18.51
C ILE A 210 15.00 -8.36 19.19
N LYS A 211 15.25 -7.16 18.64
CA LYS A 211 16.11 -6.15 19.27
C LYS A 211 15.57 -5.72 20.65
N LYS A 212 14.26 -5.53 20.79
CA LYS A 212 13.63 -5.24 22.10
C LYS A 212 13.79 -6.39 23.09
N LYS A 213 13.57 -7.65 22.66
CA LYS A 213 13.80 -8.84 23.49
C LYS A 213 15.25 -8.89 23.99
N PHE A 214 16.21 -8.67 23.08
CA PHE A 214 17.63 -8.61 23.40
C PHE A 214 18.00 -7.49 24.39
N GLN A 215 17.42 -6.31 24.26
CA GLN A 215 17.64 -5.24 25.24
C GLN A 215 17.03 -5.57 26.61
N SER A 216 15.93 -6.32 26.65
CA SER A 216 15.30 -6.74 27.90
C SER A 216 16.07 -7.83 28.65
N THR A 217 16.81 -8.69 27.95
CA THR A 217 17.68 -9.71 28.57
C THR A 217 18.91 -9.08 29.22
N GLN A 218 19.40 -7.95 28.68
CA GLN A 218 20.53 -7.20 29.24
C GLN A 218 20.21 -6.31 30.45
N LYS A 219 18.93 -5.90 30.62
CA LYS A 219 18.50 -5.01 31.72
C LYS A 219 18.04 -5.75 32.99
N LYS A 220 17.97 -7.09 32.97
CA LYS A 220 17.58 -7.96 34.09
C LYS A 220 18.79 -8.74 34.60
#